data_AF-H1LS65-F1
#
_entry.id   AF-H1LS65-F1
#
_cell.length_a   1.000
_cell.length_b   1.000
_cell.length_c   1.000
_cell.angle_alpha   90.00
_cell.angle_beta   90.00
_cell.angle_gamma   90.00
#
_symmetry.space_group_name_H-M   'P 1'
#
loop_
_entity.id
_entity.type
_entity.pdbx_description
1 polymer ?
#
loop_
_entity_poly.entity_id
_entity_poly.type
_entity_poly.pdbx_seq_one_letter_code
_entity_poly.pdbx_strand_id
1 'polypeptide(L)'
;MNIFINKIKQYQFMFSELVKRDFNKRYKRSVLGILWSMIAPLFQLLVMSFVFDRVFGDTMEHYTIYMFAGQLMFNYFREATDNGMQSITSNAGIITKVNAPKYLFLISKIMAASINFLLTLVIFFIFVVAYRITITWKFLFIIFPIVCLFVLIVGTGLILSAMFVFFKDVQYLYDIFTLALMYFTAIFYDVKIFEGSIVAKLIYLNPVFVYINYLREIVLHNTIPSFTYHLYCVFYALFILRIGMWMYKKYNYMFLYYI
;
A
#
# COMPACT_ATOMS: atom_id res chain seq x y z
N MET A 1 -8.71 -14.73 -33.35
CA MET A 1 -9.43 -13.99 -32.30
C MET A 1 -9.77 -14.86 -31.07
N ASN A 2 -10.36 -16.04 -31.24
CA ASN A 2 -10.77 -16.93 -30.12
C ASN A 2 -9.63 -17.40 -29.20
N ILE A 3 -8.42 -17.66 -29.71
CA ILE A 3 -7.27 -18.11 -28.90
C ILE A 3 -6.79 -17.01 -27.94
N PHE A 4 -6.79 -15.74 -28.38
CA PHE A 4 -6.37 -14.60 -27.57
C PHE A 4 -7.39 -14.32 -26.45
N ILE A 5 -8.69 -14.36 -26.79
CA ILE A 5 -9.79 -14.24 -25.82
C ILE A 5 -9.74 -15.38 -24.80
N ASN A 6 -9.46 -16.62 -25.23
CA ASN A 6 -9.33 -17.76 -24.32
C ASN A 6 -8.12 -17.64 -23.40
N LYS A 7 -6.96 -17.15 -23.90
CA LYS A 7 -5.79 -16.87 -23.04
C LYS A 7 -6.07 -15.77 -22.02
N ILE A 8 -6.74 -14.68 -22.43
CA ILE A 8 -7.15 -13.62 -21.50
C ILE A 8 -8.11 -14.17 -20.44
N LYS A 9 -9.14 -14.91 -20.84
CA LYS A 9 -10.10 -15.52 -19.91
C LYS A 9 -9.44 -16.51 -18.97
N GLN A 10 -8.50 -17.32 -19.45
CA GLN A 10 -7.75 -18.29 -18.63
C GLN A 10 -6.91 -17.57 -17.57
N TYR A 11 -6.17 -16.52 -17.95
CA TYR A 11 -5.40 -15.74 -16.99
C TYR A 11 -6.28 -14.94 -16.05
N GLN A 12 -7.43 -14.43 -16.50
CA GLN A 12 -8.41 -13.75 -15.65
C GLN A 12 -9.00 -14.70 -14.61
N PHE A 13 -9.40 -15.91 -15.01
CA PHE A 13 -9.89 -16.93 -14.09
C PHE A 13 -8.83 -17.29 -13.05
N MET A 14 -7.63 -17.67 -13.51
CA MET A 14 -6.50 -18.00 -12.63
C MET A 14 -6.17 -16.84 -11.68
N PHE A 15 -6.11 -15.61 -12.20
CA PHE A 15 -5.85 -14.43 -11.39
C PHE A 15 -6.91 -14.22 -10.32
N SER A 16 -8.20 -14.33 -10.67
CA SER A 16 -9.29 -14.19 -9.72
C SER A 16 -9.23 -15.24 -8.63
N GLU A 17 -8.89 -16.50 -8.96
CA GLU A 17 -8.73 -17.57 -7.99
C GLU A 17 -7.50 -17.38 -7.11
N LEU A 18 -6.38 -16.87 -7.66
CA LEU A 18 -5.21 -16.49 -6.88
C LEU A 18 -5.54 -15.39 -5.87
N VAL A 19 -6.24 -14.33 -6.30
CA VAL A 19 -6.67 -13.22 -5.42
C VAL A 19 -7.60 -13.73 -4.32
N LYS A 20 -8.65 -14.49 -4.66
CA LYS A 20 -9.56 -15.08 -3.68
C LYS A 20 -8.83 -15.97 -2.68
N ARG A 21 -7.96 -16.84 -3.18
CA ARG A 21 -7.16 -17.74 -2.33
C ARG A 21 -6.25 -16.95 -1.41
N ASP A 22 -5.53 -15.95 -1.93
CA ASP A 22 -4.58 -15.16 -1.14
C ASP A 22 -5.30 -14.32 -0.07
N PHE A 23 -6.46 -13.73 -0.39
CA PHE A 23 -7.30 -13.02 0.58
C PHE A 23 -7.86 -13.97 1.65
N ASN A 24 -8.46 -15.10 1.24
CA ASN A 24 -9.05 -16.06 2.16
C ASN A 24 -8.01 -16.80 3.01
N LYS A 25 -6.77 -16.95 2.52
CA LYS A 25 -5.69 -17.62 3.26
C LYS A 25 -5.41 -16.92 4.59
N ARG A 26 -5.52 -15.59 4.64
CA ARG A 26 -5.34 -14.79 5.87
C ARG A 26 -6.35 -15.13 6.96
N TYR A 27 -7.57 -15.51 6.57
CA TYR A 27 -8.69 -15.76 7.49
C TYR A 27 -9.04 -17.25 7.65
N LYS A 28 -8.25 -18.14 7.04
CA LYS A 28 -8.51 -19.58 7.06
C LYS A 28 -8.41 -20.10 8.50
N ARG A 29 -9.43 -20.85 8.94
CA ARG A 29 -9.57 -21.41 10.30
C ARG A 29 -9.72 -20.36 11.42
N SER A 30 -10.06 -19.11 11.09
CA SER A 30 -10.45 -18.11 12.08
C SER A 30 -11.95 -18.18 12.36
N VAL A 31 -12.34 -18.10 13.64
CA VAL A 31 -13.75 -18.09 14.08
C VAL A 31 -14.50 -16.89 13.51
N LEU A 32 -13.89 -15.70 13.53
CA LEU A 32 -14.49 -14.46 13.02
C LEU A 32 -14.23 -14.25 11.52
N GLY A 33 -13.31 -15.01 10.93
CA GLY A 33 -13.04 -14.98 9.49
C GLY A 33 -12.70 -13.57 8.98
N ILE A 34 -13.37 -13.16 7.89
CA ILE A 34 -13.18 -11.87 7.20
C ILE A 34 -13.47 -10.69 8.12
N LEU A 35 -14.31 -10.83 9.16
CA LEU A 35 -14.64 -9.73 10.07
C LEU A 35 -13.40 -9.14 10.75
N TRP A 36 -12.31 -9.90 10.89
CA TRP A 36 -11.02 -9.39 11.39
C TRP A 36 -10.45 -8.25 10.55
N SER A 37 -10.69 -8.23 9.24
CA SER A 37 -10.29 -7.12 8.37
C SER A 37 -10.94 -5.78 8.75
N MET A 38 -12.08 -5.83 9.44
CA MET A 38 -12.82 -4.64 9.89
C MET A 38 -12.63 -4.37 11.37
N ILE A 39 -12.66 -5.41 12.20
CA ILE A 39 -12.54 -5.30 13.66
C ILE A 39 -11.19 -4.69 14.05
N ALA A 40 -10.09 -5.14 13.43
CA ALA A 40 -8.76 -4.66 13.82
C ALA A 40 -8.56 -3.16 13.51
N PRO A 41 -8.83 -2.63 12.29
CA PRO A 41 -8.77 -1.20 12.03
C PRO A 41 -9.75 -0.39 12.87
N LEU A 42 -10.96 -0.90 13.10
CA LEU A 42 -11.96 -0.25 13.94
C LEU A 42 -11.44 -0.09 15.38
N PHE A 43 -10.91 -1.17 15.95
CA PHE A 43 -10.37 -1.16 17.31
C PHE A 43 -9.14 -0.26 17.41
N GLN A 44 -8.24 -0.31 16.43
CA GLN A 44 -7.09 0.60 16.37
C GLN A 44 -7.52 2.06 16.40
N LEU A 45 -8.53 2.43 15.61
CA LEU A 45 -9.02 3.80 15.55
C LEU A 45 -9.71 4.22 16.86
N LEU A 46 -10.52 3.34 17.46
CA LEU A 46 -11.13 3.58 18.77
C LEU A 46 -10.08 3.80 19.86
N VAL A 47 -9.03 2.97 19.89
CA VAL A 47 -7.92 3.12 20.83
C VAL A 47 -7.18 4.44 20.59
N MET A 48 -6.93 4.81 19.33
CA MET A 48 -6.27 6.08 19.02
C MET A 48 -7.12 7.29 19.40
N SER A 49 -8.42 7.29 19.09
CA SER A 49 -9.33 8.35 19.54
C SER A 49 -9.33 8.47 21.06
N PHE A 50 -9.42 7.35 21.77
CA PHE A 50 -9.37 7.37 23.24
C PHE A 50 -8.06 7.94 23.76
N VAL A 51 -6.91 7.48 23.24
CA VAL A 51 -5.59 7.94 23.71
C VAL A 51 -5.36 9.41 23.37
N PHE A 52 -5.54 9.81 22.12
CA PHE A 52 -5.14 11.15 21.70
C PHE A 52 -6.19 12.22 22.03
N ASP A 53 -7.48 11.91 21.88
CA ASP A 53 -8.52 12.90 22.18
C ASP A 53 -8.74 13.03 23.69
N ARG A 54 -8.66 11.92 24.45
CA ARG A 54 -9.01 11.91 25.88
C ARG A 54 -7.85 11.89 26.86
N VAL A 55 -6.71 11.28 26.53
CA VAL A 55 -5.54 11.23 27.45
C VAL A 55 -4.60 12.40 27.20
N PHE A 56 -4.23 12.66 25.95
CA PHE A 56 -3.30 13.76 25.63
C PHE A 56 -3.98 15.12 25.47
N GLY A 57 -5.30 15.13 25.21
CA GLY A 57 -6.02 16.36 24.89
C GLY A 57 -5.69 16.88 23.50
N ASP A 58 -6.58 17.72 22.97
CA ASP A 58 -6.57 18.17 21.56
C ASP A 58 -5.44 19.18 21.30
N THR A 59 -4.21 18.67 21.18
CA THR A 59 -3.01 19.48 20.86
C THR A 59 -2.96 19.91 19.38
N MET A 60 -3.70 19.21 18.53
CA MET A 60 -3.85 19.48 17.10
C MET A 60 -5.25 19.07 16.65
N GLU A 61 -5.92 19.97 15.93
CA GLU A 61 -7.27 19.72 15.41
C GLU A 61 -7.31 18.43 14.58
N HIS A 62 -8.23 17.53 14.92
CA HIS A 62 -8.42 16.24 14.26
C HIS A 62 -7.15 15.35 14.23
N TYR A 63 -6.30 15.41 15.26
CA TYR A 63 -5.05 14.64 15.33
C TYR A 63 -5.24 13.14 15.10
N THR A 64 -6.27 12.54 15.68
CA THR A 64 -6.58 11.11 15.50
C THR A 64 -6.77 10.76 14.02
N ILE A 65 -7.46 11.61 13.24
CA ILE A 65 -7.67 11.42 11.80
C ILE A 65 -6.37 11.67 11.03
N TYR A 66 -5.60 12.69 11.40
CA TYR A 66 -4.29 12.96 10.79
C TYR A 66 -3.34 11.77 10.90
N MET A 67 -3.26 11.19 12.10
CA MET A 67 -2.39 10.05 12.37
C MET A 67 -2.90 8.79 11.68
N PHE A 68 -4.19 8.50 11.78
CA PHE A 68 -4.78 7.31 11.17
C PHE A 68 -4.69 7.35 9.64
N ALA A 69 -4.89 8.51 8.99
CA ALA A 69 -4.72 8.66 7.55
C ALA A 69 -3.29 8.30 7.09
N GLY A 70 -2.28 8.72 7.86
CA GLY A 70 -0.89 8.37 7.61
C GLY A 70 -0.62 6.87 7.80
N GLN A 71 -1.10 6.30 8.90
CA GLN A 71 -0.95 4.87 9.16
C GLN A 71 -1.66 4.01 8.12
N LEU A 72 -2.86 4.38 7.69
CA LEU A 72 -3.65 3.67 6.70
C LEU A 72 -2.90 3.53 5.37
N MET A 73 -2.36 4.62 4.84
CA MET A 73 -1.62 4.62 3.58
C MET A 73 -0.27 3.91 3.71
N PHE A 74 0.44 4.14 4.82
CA PHE A 74 1.73 3.50 5.07
C PHE A 74 1.61 1.98 5.26
N ASN A 75 0.63 1.53 6.04
CA ASN A 75 0.38 0.12 6.28
C ASN A 75 -0.04 -0.59 5.00
N TYR A 76 -0.80 0.07 4.12
CA TYR A 76 -1.10 -0.48 2.81
C TYR A 76 0.16 -0.66 1.96
N PHE A 77 1.01 0.37 1.89
CA PHE A 77 2.29 0.28 1.20
C PHE A 77 3.11 -0.90 1.73
N ARG A 78 3.34 -0.97 3.05
CA ARG A 78 4.15 -2.02 3.69
C ARG A 78 3.57 -3.42 3.50
N GLU A 79 2.27 -3.61 3.80
CA GLU A 79 1.64 -4.93 3.67
C GLU A 79 1.66 -5.43 2.22
N ALA A 80 1.39 -4.55 1.25
CA ALA A 80 1.31 -4.94 -0.14
C ALA A 80 2.68 -5.22 -0.75
N THR A 81 3.73 -4.45 -0.40
CA THR A 81 5.10 -4.71 -0.85
C THR A 81 5.71 -5.94 -0.20
N ASP A 82 5.45 -6.21 1.09
CA ASP A 82 5.87 -7.43 1.79
C ASP A 82 5.25 -8.68 1.14
N ASN A 83 3.95 -8.64 0.90
CA ASN A 83 3.24 -9.71 0.21
C ASN A 83 3.73 -9.88 -1.24
N GLY A 84 4.06 -8.77 -1.91
CA GLY A 84 4.66 -8.76 -3.24
C GLY A 84 6.05 -9.40 -3.27
N MET A 85 6.90 -9.08 -2.30
CA MET A 85 8.25 -9.62 -2.16
C MET A 85 8.25 -11.15 -2.08
N GLN A 86 7.36 -11.72 -1.28
CA GLN A 86 7.24 -13.18 -1.10
C GLN A 86 6.40 -13.87 -2.18
N SER A 87 5.91 -13.15 -3.18
CA SER A 87 4.93 -13.68 -4.14
C SER A 87 5.45 -14.84 -4.97
N ILE A 88 6.71 -14.81 -5.39
CA ILE A 88 7.29 -15.87 -6.24
C ILE A 88 7.58 -17.12 -5.40
N THR A 89 8.32 -16.97 -4.31
CA THR A 89 8.73 -18.09 -3.43
C THR A 89 7.52 -18.78 -2.78
N SER A 90 6.51 -18.02 -2.32
CA SER A 90 5.30 -18.59 -1.74
C SER A 90 4.39 -19.31 -2.75
N ASN A 91 4.60 -19.08 -4.06
CA ASN A 91 3.86 -19.74 -5.15
C ASN A 91 4.74 -20.70 -5.98
N ALA A 92 5.94 -21.05 -5.51
CA ALA A 92 6.91 -21.87 -6.24
C ALA A 92 6.28 -23.16 -6.79
N GLY A 93 5.50 -23.88 -5.98
CA GLY A 93 4.86 -25.14 -6.38
C GLY A 93 3.82 -25.02 -7.50
N ILE A 94 3.28 -23.82 -7.77
CA ILE A 94 2.39 -23.56 -8.91
C ILE A 94 3.21 -23.08 -10.10
N ILE A 95 4.17 -22.18 -9.86
CA ILE A 95 5.02 -21.58 -10.90
C ILE A 95 5.84 -22.66 -11.63
N THR A 96 6.30 -23.70 -10.94
CA THR A 96 7.06 -24.81 -11.55
C THR A 96 6.19 -25.75 -12.38
N LYS A 97 4.87 -25.76 -12.19
CA LYS A 97 3.94 -26.69 -12.85
C LYS A 97 3.08 -26.04 -13.92
N VAL A 98 2.86 -24.73 -13.84
CA VAL A 98 1.96 -23.99 -14.74
C VAL A 98 2.74 -22.87 -15.42
N ASN A 99 2.73 -22.86 -16.74
CA ASN A 99 3.33 -21.77 -17.53
C ASN A 99 2.45 -20.52 -17.49
N ALA A 100 2.58 -19.73 -16.42
CA ALA A 100 1.90 -18.48 -16.21
C ALA A 100 2.90 -17.32 -16.02
N PRO A 101 2.58 -16.10 -16.50
CA PRO A 101 3.42 -14.95 -16.25
C PRO A 101 3.61 -14.69 -14.74
N LYS A 102 4.87 -14.63 -14.29
CA LYS A 102 5.21 -14.58 -12.86
C LYS A 102 4.72 -13.31 -12.16
N TYR A 103 4.61 -12.20 -12.88
CA TYR A 103 4.06 -10.95 -12.34
C TYR A 103 2.58 -11.09 -11.93
N LEU A 104 1.83 -12.06 -12.45
CA LEU A 104 0.42 -12.27 -12.04
C LEU A 104 0.31 -12.70 -10.58
N PHE A 105 1.25 -13.51 -10.09
CA PHE A 105 1.31 -13.93 -8.68
C PHE A 105 1.65 -12.77 -7.75
N LEU A 106 2.45 -11.82 -8.25
CA LEU A 106 2.76 -10.58 -7.52
C LEU A 106 1.53 -9.68 -7.43
N ILE A 107 0.88 -9.42 -8.57
CA ILE A 107 -0.31 -8.57 -8.62
C ILE A 107 -1.45 -9.20 -7.83
N SER A 108 -1.60 -10.54 -7.81
CA SER A 108 -2.65 -11.19 -7.01
C SER A 108 -2.49 -10.94 -5.52
N LYS A 109 -1.25 -10.97 -5.02
CA LYS A 109 -0.91 -10.66 -3.63
C LYS A 109 -1.18 -9.19 -3.28
N ILE A 110 -0.78 -8.28 -4.15
CA ILE A 110 -1.03 -6.84 -3.98
C ILE A 110 -2.53 -6.54 -4.02
N MET A 111 -3.29 -7.18 -4.90
CA MET A 111 -4.75 -7.01 -4.94
C MET A 111 -5.44 -7.54 -3.69
N ALA A 112 -4.98 -8.67 -3.13
CA ALA A 112 -5.49 -9.15 -1.85
C ALA A 112 -5.27 -8.13 -0.72
N ALA A 113 -4.08 -7.52 -0.65
CA ALA A 113 -3.79 -6.43 0.30
C ALA A 113 -4.63 -5.17 0.00
N SER A 114 -4.88 -4.88 -1.28
CA SER A 114 -5.70 -3.74 -1.71
C SER A 114 -7.15 -3.87 -1.28
N ILE A 115 -7.72 -5.10 -1.28
CA ILE A 115 -9.06 -5.35 -0.74
C ILE A 115 -9.11 -5.00 0.75
N ASN A 116 -8.11 -5.45 1.54
CA ASN A 116 -8.03 -5.13 2.96
C ASN A 116 -7.88 -3.62 3.22
N PHE A 117 -7.04 -2.96 2.43
CA PHE A 117 -6.91 -1.50 2.45
C PHE A 117 -8.24 -0.80 2.16
N LEU A 118 -9.00 -1.22 1.14
CA LEU A 118 -10.31 -0.65 0.83
C LEU A 118 -11.31 -0.83 1.97
N LEU A 119 -11.32 -1.99 2.64
CA LEU A 119 -12.15 -2.20 3.84
C LEU A 119 -11.75 -1.25 4.97
N THR A 120 -10.46 -1.07 5.20
CA THR A 120 -9.91 -0.14 6.19
C THR A 120 -10.22 1.32 5.82
N LEU A 121 -10.21 1.66 4.53
CA LEU A 121 -10.55 2.98 3.98
C LEU A 121 -12.03 3.31 4.19
N VAL A 122 -12.93 2.33 4.04
CA VAL A 122 -14.36 2.52 4.37
C VAL A 122 -14.52 2.87 5.85
N ILE A 123 -13.83 2.14 6.75
CA ILE A 123 -13.87 2.42 8.19
C ILE A 123 -13.31 3.81 8.49
N PHE A 124 -12.21 4.19 7.85
CA PHE A 124 -11.66 5.54 7.97
C PHE A 124 -12.69 6.61 7.63
N PHE A 125 -13.40 6.49 6.50
CA PHE A 125 -14.41 7.48 6.12
C PHE A 125 -15.62 7.53 7.05
N ILE A 126 -16.02 6.39 7.66
CA ILE A 126 -17.06 6.40 8.71
C ILE A 126 -16.63 7.32 9.87
N PHE A 127 -15.36 7.28 10.26
CA PHE A 127 -14.84 8.15 11.30
C PHE A 127 -14.67 9.60 10.84
N VAL A 128 -14.25 9.86 9.61
CA VAL A 128 -14.22 11.22 9.05
C VAL A 128 -15.59 11.90 9.20
N VAL A 129 -16.68 11.18 8.93
CA VAL A 129 -18.05 11.66 9.16
C VAL A 129 -18.36 11.84 10.65
N ALA A 130 -17.94 10.90 11.50
CA ALA A 130 -18.17 10.96 12.95
C ALA A 130 -17.51 12.20 13.60
N TYR A 131 -16.32 12.59 13.14
CA TYR A 131 -15.61 13.81 13.57
C TYR A 131 -16.13 15.09 12.90
N ARG A 132 -17.25 15.03 12.16
CA ARG A 132 -17.89 16.18 11.50
C ARG A 132 -17.02 16.91 10.48
N ILE A 133 -16.04 16.23 9.87
CA ILE A 133 -15.28 16.79 8.76
C ILE A 133 -16.20 16.94 7.55
N THR A 134 -16.20 18.13 6.93
CA THR A 134 -17.06 18.43 5.78
C THR A 134 -16.61 17.68 4.54
N ILE A 135 -17.39 16.69 4.11
CA ILE A 135 -17.15 15.97 2.86
C ILE A 135 -17.56 16.86 1.68
N THR A 136 -16.57 17.20 0.85
CA THR A 136 -16.74 18.00 -0.36
C THR A 136 -16.51 17.14 -1.61
N TRP A 137 -16.94 17.58 -2.79
CA TRP A 137 -16.65 16.93 -4.09
C TRP A 137 -15.15 16.62 -4.33
N LYS A 138 -14.26 17.36 -3.65
CA LYS A 138 -12.80 17.18 -3.66
C LYS A 138 -12.37 15.79 -3.19
N PHE A 139 -13.17 15.08 -2.39
CA PHE A 139 -12.88 13.72 -1.94
C PHE A 139 -12.77 12.73 -3.10
N LEU A 140 -13.38 13.03 -4.26
CA LEU A 140 -13.21 12.21 -5.47
C LEU A 140 -11.75 12.13 -5.94
N PHE A 141 -10.95 13.18 -5.67
CA PHE A 141 -9.54 13.21 -6.03
C PHE A 141 -8.68 12.25 -5.20
N ILE A 142 -9.20 11.67 -4.11
CA ILE A 142 -8.49 10.66 -3.31
C ILE A 142 -8.21 9.38 -4.13
N ILE A 143 -8.99 9.13 -5.18
CA ILE A 143 -8.76 8.00 -6.08
C ILE A 143 -7.39 8.12 -6.77
N PHE A 144 -6.97 9.35 -7.13
CA PHE A 144 -5.72 9.60 -7.83
C PHE A 144 -4.47 9.13 -7.07
N PRO A 145 -4.18 9.60 -5.82
CA PRO A 145 -3.02 9.14 -5.07
C PRO A 145 -3.10 7.64 -4.74
N ILE A 146 -4.30 7.08 -4.55
CA ILE A 146 -4.47 5.63 -4.32
C ILE A 146 -4.03 4.82 -5.55
N VAL A 147 -4.44 5.22 -6.75
CA VAL A 147 -4.04 4.55 -7.99
C VAL A 147 -2.53 4.70 -8.22
N CYS A 148 -1.97 5.89 -8.03
CA CYS A 148 -0.53 6.08 -8.16
C CYS A 148 0.25 5.29 -7.09
N LEU A 149 -0.24 5.22 -5.86
CA LEU A 149 0.35 4.39 -4.80
C LEU A 149 0.28 2.90 -5.15
N PHE A 150 -0.82 2.42 -5.72
CA PHE A 150 -0.91 1.04 -6.23
C PHE A 150 0.18 0.76 -7.26
N VAL A 151 0.40 1.67 -8.22
CA VAL A 151 1.45 1.54 -9.23
C VAL A 151 2.85 1.55 -8.60
N LEU A 152 3.09 2.42 -7.62
CA LEU A 152 4.31 2.45 -6.83
C LEU A 152 4.56 1.10 -6.14
N ILE A 153 3.55 0.56 -5.45
CA ILE A 153 3.60 -0.73 -4.75
C ILE A 153 3.91 -1.86 -5.73
N VAL A 154 3.28 -1.88 -6.91
CA VAL A 154 3.60 -2.87 -7.96
C VAL A 154 5.06 -2.75 -8.38
N GLY A 155 5.55 -1.54 -8.65
CA GLY A 155 6.95 -1.31 -8.99
C GLY A 155 7.92 -1.78 -7.92
N THR A 156 7.72 -1.36 -6.66
CA THR A 156 8.54 -1.77 -5.52
C THR A 156 8.46 -3.28 -5.31
N GLY A 157 7.27 -3.86 -5.39
CA GLY A 157 7.06 -5.30 -5.28
C GLY A 157 7.85 -6.08 -6.33
N LEU A 158 7.86 -5.64 -7.60
CA LEU A 158 8.64 -6.27 -8.67
C LEU A 158 10.15 -6.23 -8.38
N ILE A 159 10.66 -5.13 -7.81
CA ILE A 159 12.07 -5.05 -7.44
C ILE A 159 12.35 -6.03 -6.28
N LEU A 160 11.54 -5.96 -5.23
CA LEU A 160 11.73 -6.79 -4.03
C LEU A 160 11.59 -8.28 -4.31
N SER A 161 10.58 -8.69 -5.07
CA SER A 161 10.37 -10.11 -5.39
C SER A 161 11.51 -10.68 -6.23
N ALA A 162 12.04 -9.89 -7.17
CA ALA A 162 13.19 -10.29 -7.97
C ALA A 162 14.43 -10.46 -7.08
N MET A 163 14.68 -9.53 -6.15
CA MET A 163 15.82 -9.64 -5.22
C MET A 163 15.66 -10.79 -4.23
N PHE A 164 14.44 -10.98 -3.68
CA PHE A 164 14.16 -11.98 -2.66
C PHE A 164 14.32 -13.43 -3.15
N VAL A 165 14.05 -13.68 -4.43
CA VAL A 165 14.30 -14.99 -5.05
C VAL A 165 15.78 -15.38 -5.00
N PHE A 166 16.69 -14.41 -5.12
CA PHE A 166 18.14 -14.65 -5.05
C PHE A 166 18.69 -14.55 -3.62
N PHE A 167 18.15 -13.62 -2.82
CA PHE A 167 18.67 -13.27 -1.50
C PHE A 167 17.53 -13.21 -0.48
N LYS A 168 17.46 -14.20 0.41
CA LYS A 168 16.43 -14.25 1.46
C LYS A 168 16.58 -13.13 2.49
N ASP A 169 17.80 -12.62 2.69
CA ASP A 169 18.08 -11.55 3.66
C ASP A 169 17.44 -10.21 3.30
N VAL A 170 16.96 -10.05 2.05
CA VAL A 170 16.18 -8.89 1.62
C VAL A 170 14.96 -8.67 2.50
N GLN A 171 14.35 -9.74 3.03
CA GLN A 171 13.21 -9.61 3.94
C GLN A 171 13.59 -8.86 5.23
N TYR A 172 14.67 -9.28 5.90
CA TYR A 172 15.12 -8.62 7.14
C TYR A 172 15.55 -7.18 6.88
N LEU A 173 16.28 -6.93 5.79
CA LEU A 173 16.69 -5.59 5.41
C LEU A 173 15.47 -4.69 5.12
N TYR A 174 14.45 -5.24 4.46
CA TYR A 174 13.23 -4.51 4.13
C TYR A 174 12.37 -4.21 5.36
N ASP A 175 12.30 -5.12 6.33
CA ASP A 175 11.63 -4.86 7.61
C ASP A 175 12.29 -3.69 8.37
N ILE A 176 13.62 -3.67 8.44
CA ILE A 176 14.38 -2.56 9.05
C ILE A 176 14.17 -1.26 8.27
N PHE A 177 14.22 -1.33 6.93
CA PHE A 177 14.02 -0.18 6.07
C PHE A 177 12.62 0.41 6.24
N THR A 178 11.57 -0.41 6.26
CA THR A 178 10.19 0.08 6.44
C THR A 178 9.97 0.63 7.84
N LEU A 179 10.61 0.09 8.88
CA LEU A 179 10.60 0.70 10.21
C LEU A 179 11.19 2.11 10.19
N ALA A 180 12.38 2.29 9.62
CA ALA A 180 13.01 3.60 9.49
C ALA A 180 12.15 4.56 8.64
N LEU A 181 11.59 4.06 7.54
CA LEU A 181 10.72 4.82 6.66
C LEU A 181 9.47 5.30 7.40
N MET A 182 8.83 4.46 8.23
CA MET A 182 7.63 4.83 9.00
C MET A 182 7.84 6.09 9.84
N TYR A 183 8.95 6.15 10.58
CA TYR A 183 9.29 7.32 11.41
C TYR A 183 9.73 8.52 10.57
N PHE A 184 10.34 8.28 9.42
CA PHE A 184 10.74 9.33 8.48
C PHE A 184 9.57 9.95 7.71
N THR A 185 8.44 9.23 7.58
CA THR A 185 7.28 9.66 6.76
C THR A 185 6.30 10.55 7.55
N ALA A 186 6.75 11.21 8.62
CA ALA A 186 5.95 12.15 9.43
C ALA A 186 4.51 11.68 9.73
N ILE A 187 4.36 10.43 10.13
CA ILE A 187 3.04 9.84 10.43
C ILE A 187 2.51 10.41 11.76
N PHE A 188 3.39 10.53 12.75
CA PHE A 188 3.06 10.86 14.15
C PHE A 188 3.19 12.36 14.47
N TYR A 189 3.77 13.15 13.57
CA TYR A 189 4.11 14.56 13.82
C TYR A 189 3.85 15.41 12.58
N ASP A 190 3.73 16.73 12.77
CA ASP A 190 3.63 17.70 11.69
C ASP A 190 5.04 18.06 11.16
N VAL A 191 5.18 18.12 9.84
CA VAL A 191 6.43 18.51 9.18
C VAL A 191 6.81 19.97 9.48
N LYS A 192 5.84 20.82 9.85
CA LYS A 192 6.06 22.21 10.26
C LYS A 192 7.05 22.36 11.42
N ILE A 193 7.19 21.34 12.27
CA ILE A 193 8.17 21.34 13.38
C ILE A 193 9.61 21.50 12.86
N PHE A 194 9.86 21.07 11.61
CA PHE A 194 11.17 21.11 10.97
C PHE A 194 11.28 22.21 9.90
N GLU A 195 10.40 23.21 9.93
CA GLU A 195 10.35 24.27 8.91
C GLU A 195 11.71 24.97 8.74
N GLY A 196 12.08 25.24 7.48
CA GLY A 196 13.38 25.83 7.13
C GLY A 196 14.58 24.88 7.16
N SER A 197 14.45 23.67 7.73
CA SER A 197 15.54 22.70 7.80
C SER A 197 15.71 21.86 6.52
N ILE A 198 16.88 21.25 6.36
CA ILE A 198 17.11 20.24 5.31
C ILE A 198 16.22 19.01 5.51
N VAL A 199 15.87 18.69 6.77
CA VAL A 199 15.06 17.52 7.14
C VAL A 199 13.66 17.64 6.56
N ALA A 200 13.03 18.81 6.67
CA ALA A 200 11.71 19.04 6.06
C ALA A 200 11.74 18.79 4.55
N LYS A 201 12.76 19.28 3.84
CA LYS A 201 12.91 19.05 2.39
C LYS A 201 13.02 17.56 2.06
N LEU A 202 13.77 16.79 2.86
CA LEU A 202 13.90 15.35 2.65
C LEU A 202 12.58 14.61 2.93
N ILE A 203 11.80 15.04 3.92
CA ILE A 203 10.47 14.48 4.20
C ILE A 203 9.52 14.75 3.04
N TYR A 204 9.48 15.98 2.51
CA TYR A 204 8.64 16.31 1.35
C TYR A 204 9.04 15.55 0.08
N LEU A 205 10.30 15.14 -0.05
CA LEU A 205 10.81 14.32 -1.17
C LEU A 205 10.55 12.81 -0.98
N ASN A 206 10.13 12.37 0.20
CA ASN A 206 9.85 10.95 0.45
C ASN A 206 8.65 10.51 -0.38
N PRO A 207 8.79 9.49 -1.26
CA PRO A 207 7.72 9.06 -2.15
C PRO A 207 6.47 8.62 -1.39
N VAL A 208 6.61 7.94 -0.24
CA VAL A 208 5.46 7.49 0.55
C VAL A 208 4.78 8.67 1.25
N PHE A 209 5.55 9.66 1.69
CA PHE A 209 5.02 10.86 2.32
C PHE A 209 4.17 11.68 1.35
N VAL A 210 4.59 11.77 0.08
CA VAL A 210 3.83 12.48 -0.96
C VAL A 210 2.38 11.95 -1.04
N TYR A 211 2.18 10.63 -1.03
CA TYR A 211 0.82 10.05 -1.07
C TYR A 211 0.04 10.25 0.24
N ILE A 212 0.71 10.16 1.39
CA ILE A 212 0.11 10.41 2.71
C ILE A 212 -0.36 11.86 2.81
N ASN A 213 0.51 12.81 2.46
CA ASN A 213 0.21 14.22 2.51
C ASN A 213 -0.93 14.57 1.55
N TYR A 214 -0.95 13.96 0.36
CA TYR A 214 -2.03 14.15 -0.61
C TYR A 214 -3.40 13.75 -0.01
N LEU A 215 -3.49 12.61 0.68
CA LEU A 215 -4.72 12.20 1.37
C LEU A 215 -5.10 13.18 2.48
N ARG A 216 -4.11 13.62 3.29
CA ARG A 216 -4.31 14.55 4.41
C ARG A 216 -4.82 15.92 3.96
N GLU A 217 -4.26 16.50 2.90
CA GLU A 217 -4.69 17.78 2.33
C GLU A 217 -6.18 17.75 1.93
N ILE A 218 -6.62 16.67 1.28
CA ILE A 218 -8.02 16.54 0.88
C ILE A 218 -8.93 16.35 2.08
N VAL A 219 -8.57 15.45 3.00
CA VAL A 219 -9.46 15.07 4.11
C VAL A 219 -9.52 16.15 5.19
N LEU A 220 -8.38 16.71 5.59
CA LEU A 220 -8.30 17.67 6.70
C LEU A 220 -8.45 19.12 6.26
N HIS A 221 -7.86 19.49 5.11
CA HIS A 221 -7.82 20.88 4.67
C HIS A 221 -8.82 21.19 3.56
N ASN A 222 -9.53 20.18 3.03
CA ASN A 222 -10.43 20.33 1.89
C ASN A 222 -9.73 21.06 0.72
N THR A 223 -8.44 20.81 0.51
CA THR A 223 -7.63 21.39 -0.57
C THR A 223 -7.29 20.31 -1.59
N ILE A 224 -7.31 20.67 -2.87
CA ILE A 224 -6.72 19.81 -3.90
C ILE A 224 -5.22 20.14 -3.91
N PRO A 225 -4.33 19.16 -3.72
CA PRO A 225 -2.90 19.39 -3.77
C PRO A 225 -2.47 20.04 -5.08
N SER A 226 -1.38 20.79 -5.06
CA SER A 226 -0.91 21.51 -6.25
C SER A 226 -0.58 20.56 -7.41
N PHE A 227 -0.54 21.12 -8.62
CA PHE A 227 -0.17 20.35 -9.82
C PHE A 227 1.21 19.70 -9.68
N THR A 228 2.14 20.33 -8.96
CA THR A 228 3.47 19.77 -8.67
C THR A 228 3.39 18.47 -7.85
N TYR A 229 2.49 18.38 -6.87
CA TYR A 229 2.28 17.14 -6.11
C TYR A 229 1.76 16.01 -7.01
N HIS A 230 0.91 16.31 -7.99
CA HIS A 230 0.45 15.32 -8.96
C HIS A 230 1.60 14.79 -9.82
N LEU A 231 2.48 15.68 -10.27
CA LEU A 231 3.68 15.29 -11.02
C LEU A 231 4.61 14.41 -10.18
N TYR A 232 4.81 14.72 -8.89
CA TYR A 232 5.61 13.88 -8.00
C TYR A 232 5.00 12.48 -7.86
N CYS A 233 3.69 12.36 -7.60
CA CYS A 233 3.00 11.06 -7.55
C CYS A 233 3.25 10.23 -8.81
N VAL A 234 3.00 10.81 -9.99
CA VAL A 234 3.16 10.12 -11.28
C VAL A 234 4.62 9.76 -11.54
N PHE A 235 5.54 10.68 -11.25
CA PHE A 235 6.97 10.47 -11.43
C PHE A 235 7.46 9.28 -10.60
N TYR A 236 7.21 9.24 -9.29
CA TYR A 236 7.66 8.15 -8.44
C TYR A 236 7.03 6.82 -8.84
N ALA A 237 5.72 6.81 -9.11
CA ALA A 237 5.00 5.60 -9.54
C ALA A 237 5.60 5.01 -10.82
N LEU A 238 5.77 5.83 -11.88
CA LEU A 238 6.28 5.37 -13.17
C LEU A 238 7.77 5.05 -13.12
N PHE A 239 8.56 5.83 -12.40
CA PHE A 239 10.00 5.61 -12.27
C PHE A 239 10.30 4.26 -11.62
N ILE A 240 9.68 3.98 -10.47
CA ILE A 240 9.89 2.71 -9.75
C ILE A 240 9.30 1.54 -10.53
N LEU A 241 8.13 1.70 -11.16
CA LEU A 241 7.55 0.67 -12.02
C LEU A 241 8.49 0.32 -13.19
N ARG A 242 9.08 1.32 -13.84
CA ARG A 242 10.01 1.10 -14.96
C ARG A 242 11.24 0.31 -14.53
N ILE A 243 11.81 0.60 -13.36
CA ILE A 243 12.93 -0.17 -12.79
C ILE A 243 12.51 -1.62 -12.51
N GLY A 244 11.36 -1.82 -11.86
CA GLY A 244 10.83 -3.16 -11.58
C GLY A 244 10.56 -3.99 -12.83
N MET A 245 9.94 -3.39 -13.85
CA MET A 245 9.70 -4.05 -15.15
C MET A 245 11.01 -4.42 -15.86
N TRP A 246 12.01 -3.55 -15.81
CA TRP A 246 13.33 -3.83 -16.39
C TRP A 246 14.01 -5.01 -15.67
N MET A 247 13.98 -5.05 -14.34
CA MET A 247 14.50 -6.17 -13.55
C MET A 247 13.79 -7.48 -13.90
N TYR A 248 12.46 -7.48 -13.96
CA TYR A 248 11.70 -8.67 -14.36
C TYR A 248 12.06 -9.12 -15.77
N LYS A 249 12.15 -8.22 -16.76
CA LYS A 249 12.56 -8.57 -18.12
C LYS A 249 13.94 -9.22 -18.15
N LYS A 250 14.88 -8.75 -17.31
CA LYS A 250 16.25 -9.25 -17.24
C LYS A 250 16.37 -10.59 -16.50
N TYR A 251 15.66 -10.78 -15.38
CA TYR A 251 15.87 -11.93 -14.48
C TYR A 251 14.78 -13.01 -14.54
N ASN A 252 13.71 -12.83 -15.33
CA ASN A 252 12.57 -13.75 -15.38
C ASN A 252 12.98 -15.22 -15.54
N TYR A 253 13.89 -15.54 -16.46
CA TYR A 253 14.30 -16.93 -16.72
C TYR A 253 15.04 -17.55 -15.53
N MET A 254 15.81 -16.74 -14.79
CA MET A 254 16.59 -17.20 -13.64
C MET A 254 15.71 -17.63 -12.47
N PHE A 255 14.51 -17.05 -12.33
CA PHE A 255 13.64 -17.35 -11.19
C PHE A 255 13.29 -18.84 -11.05
N LEU A 256 13.21 -19.60 -12.16
CA LEU A 256 12.90 -21.03 -12.12
C LEU A 256 14.04 -21.89 -11.55
N TYR A 257 15.28 -21.41 -11.56
CA TYR A 257 16.43 -22.15 -11.05
C TYR A 257 16.63 -21.97 -9.54
N TYR A 258 16.03 -20.95 -8.95
CA TYR A 258 16.23 -20.54 -7.55
C TYR A 258 15.01 -20.79 -6.66
N ILE A 259 13.89 -21.25 -7.22
CA ILE A 259 12.65 -21.62 -6.49
C ILE A 259 12.47 -23.13 -6.43
#